data_AF-A0A6C0DKI4-F1
#
_entry.id   AF-A0A6C0DKI4-F1
#
_cell.length_a   1.000
_cell.length_b   1.000
_cell.length_c   1.000
_cell.angle_alpha   90.00
_cell.angle_beta   90.00
_cell.angle_gamma   90.00
#
_symmetry.space_group_name_H-M   'P 1'
#
loop_
_entity.id
_entity.type
_entity.pdbx_description
1 polymer ?
#
loop_
_entity_poly.entity_id
_entity_poly.type
_entity_poly.pdbx_seq_one_letter_code
_entity_poly.pdbx_strand_id
1 'polypeptide(L)'
;MSISIVNYSEKAIAVFGNTKDIKDHLSALGGKFNPSLKQNDERVPGWVFPTSKKEEVRKIITAFSQGTLGEPPKKVEKPSSASSVTENFTISKEMFLSLVSRIEKLEAELEISKKTIEKLAPSSHPVDKVKLKFSSNEELYDEEEPKVYKSLFKSKSS
;
A
#
# COMPACT_ATOMS: atom_id res chain seq x y z
N MET A 1 -21.79 -10.75 18.37
CA MET A 1 -21.72 -10.44 16.92
C MET A 1 -20.44 -9.65 16.69
N SER A 2 -19.51 -10.14 15.88
CA SER A 2 -18.26 -9.45 15.56
C SER A 2 -18.17 -9.16 14.07
N ILE A 3 -17.56 -8.03 13.73
CA ILE A 3 -17.20 -7.65 12.38
C ILE A 3 -15.68 -7.70 12.29
N SER A 4 -15.14 -8.35 11.26
CA SER A 4 -13.69 -8.49 11.06
C SER A 4 -13.26 -7.90 9.72
N ILE A 5 -12.09 -7.27 9.72
CA ILE A 5 -11.42 -6.79 8.51
C ILE A 5 -10.26 -7.74 8.22
N VAL A 6 -10.24 -8.31 7.02
CA VAL A 6 -9.20 -9.23 6.57
C VAL A 6 -8.52 -8.66 5.34
N ASN A 7 -7.20 -8.82 5.24
CA ASN A 7 -6.49 -8.49 4.02
C ASN A 7 -6.81 -9.56 2.97
N TYR A 8 -7.59 -9.21 1.95
CA TYR A 8 -8.08 -10.17 0.97
C TYR A 8 -7.08 -10.36 -0.17
N SER A 9 -6.45 -9.27 -0.60
CA SER A 9 -5.35 -9.24 -1.57
C SER A 9 -4.47 -8.03 -1.28
N GLU A 10 -3.36 -7.86 -2.00
CA GLU A 10 -2.51 -6.66 -1.87
C GLU A 10 -3.28 -5.34 -2.04
N LYS A 11 -4.29 -5.35 -2.92
CA LYS A 11 -5.05 -4.15 -3.31
C LYS A 11 -6.45 -4.08 -2.71
N ALA A 12 -6.87 -5.09 -1.95
CA ALA A 12 -8.23 -5.14 -1.41
C ALA A 12 -8.30 -5.74 -0.01
N ILE A 13 -9.19 -5.16 0.79
CA ILE A 13 -9.60 -5.68 2.09
C ILE A 13 -11.03 -6.24 2.00
N ALA A 14 -11.32 -7.22 2.84
CA ALA A 14 -12.66 -7.77 3.01
C ALA A 14 -13.19 -7.51 4.41
N VAL A 15 -14.48 -7.24 4.53
CA VAL A 15 -15.20 -7.09 5.79
C VAL A 15 -16.22 -8.21 5.91
N PHE A 16 -16.13 -8.98 6.99
CA PHE A 16 -17.00 -10.11 7.27
C PHE A 16 -17.75 -9.93 8.59
N GLY A 17 -18.80 -10.72 8.78
CA GLY A 17 -19.60 -10.75 10.01
C GLY A 17 -20.95 -10.05 9.88
N ASN A 18 -21.53 -9.63 11.00
CA ASN A 18 -22.87 -9.04 11.01
C ASN A 18 -22.84 -7.57 10.56
N THR A 19 -22.82 -7.34 9.25
CA THR A 19 -22.76 -6.00 8.65
C THR A 19 -24.12 -5.43 8.28
N LYS A 20 -25.24 -6.08 8.69
CA LYS A 20 -26.60 -5.69 8.30
C LYS A 20 -26.92 -4.25 8.69
N ASP A 21 -26.60 -3.88 9.93
CA ASP A 21 -26.94 -2.56 10.48
C ASP A 21 -26.05 -1.44 9.93
N ILE A 22 -24.89 -1.78 9.35
CA ILE A 22 -23.96 -0.82 8.74
C ILE A 22 -23.88 -0.93 7.22
N LYS A 23 -24.76 -1.74 6.61
CA LYS A 23 -24.76 -2.00 5.17
C LYS A 23 -24.81 -0.70 4.37
N ASP A 24 -25.64 0.25 4.80
CA ASP A 24 -25.81 1.51 4.07
C ASP A 24 -24.53 2.35 4.11
N HIS A 25 -23.85 2.42 5.26
CA HIS A 25 -22.55 3.08 5.38
C HIS A 25 -21.46 2.41 4.52
N LEU A 26 -21.39 1.08 4.53
CA LEU A 26 -20.44 0.32 3.71
C LEU A 26 -20.69 0.52 2.22
N SER A 27 -21.97 0.56 1.80
CA SER A 27 -22.35 0.82 0.42
C SER A 27 -22.08 2.26 -0.02
N ALA A 28 -22.33 3.24 0.85
CA ALA A 28 -22.06 4.66 0.61
C ALA A 28 -20.57 4.93 0.45
N LEU A 29 -19.73 4.20 1.18
CA LEU A 29 -18.28 4.22 1.02
C LEU A 29 -17.81 3.53 -0.28
N GLY A 30 -18.71 2.97 -1.07
CA GLY A 30 -18.41 2.32 -2.35
C GLY A 30 -17.91 0.88 -2.22
N GLY A 31 -18.25 0.21 -1.11
CA GLY A 31 -17.97 -1.22 -0.95
C GLY A 31 -18.80 -2.07 -1.89
N LYS A 32 -18.22 -3.16 -2.39
CA LYS A 32 -18.95 -4.15 -3.19
C LYS A 32 -19.27 -5.36 -2.32
N PHE A 33 -20.55 -5.63 -2.13
CA PHE A 33 -21.00 -6.84 -1.46
C PHE A 33 -20.79 -8.08 -2.37
N ASN A 34 -20.23 -9.14 -1.80
CA ASN A 34 -20.12 -10.45 -2.42
C ASN A 34 -20.66 -11.53 -1.47
N PRO A 35 -21.74 -12.26 -1.83
CA PRO A 35 -22.32 -13.30 -0.98
C PRO A 35 -21.48 -14.58 -0.88
N SER A 36 -20.46 -14.74 -1.72
CA SER A 36 -19.61 -15.94 -1.77
C SER A 36 -18.14 -15.55 -1.85
N LEU A 37 -17.67 -14.74 -0.89
CA LEU A 37 -16.25 -14.41 -0.79
C LEU A 37 -15.49 -15.59 -0.18
N LYS A 38 -14.32 -15.94 -0.75
CA LYS A 38 -13.50 -17.04 -0.23
C LYS A 38 -12.73 -16.58 1.02
N GLN A 39 -12.89 -17.27 2.14
CA GLN A 39 -12.12 -17.07 3.37
C GLN A 39 -11.75 -18.46 3.92
N ASN A 40 -10.45 -18.79 3.96
CA ASN A 40 -9.95 -20.09 4.47
C ASN A 40 -10.72 -21.31 3.90
N ASP A 41 -10.88 -21.33 2.57
CA ASP A 41 -11.62 -22.35 1.80
C ASP A 41 -13.14 -22.42 1.99
N GLU A 42 -13.70 -21.61 2.87
CA GLU A 42 -15.15 -21.42 2.99
C GLU A 42 -15.65 -20.23 2.17
N ARG A 43 -16.91 -20.27 1.78
CA ARG A 43 -17.60 -19.16 1.10
C ARG A 43 -18.44 -18.40 2.12
N VAL A 44 -17.97 -17.22 2.47
CA VAL A 44 -18.60 -16.36 3.48
C VAL A 44 -19.08 -15.06 2.81
N PRO A 45 -20.29 -14.58 3.11
CA PRO A 45 -20.74 -13.28 2.61
C PRO A 45 -19.92 -12.15 3.24
N GLY A 46 -19.52 -11.18 2.42
CA GLY A 46 -18.70 -10.06 2.88
C GLY A 46 -18.69 -8.87 1.93
N TRP A 47 -18.08 -7.79 2.38
CA TRP A 47 -17.85 -6.57 1.59
C TRP A 47 -16.40 -6.46 1.18
N VAL A 48 -16.15 -6.07 -0.06
CA VAL A 48 -14.78 -5.83 -0.56
C VAL A 48 -14.58 -4.34 -0.80
N PHE A 49 -13.43 -3.84 -0.35
CA PHE A 49 -12.98 -2.47 -0.56
C PHE A 49 -11.53 -2.45 -1.06
N PRO A 50 -11.11 -1.42 -1.80
CA PRO A 50 -9.70 -1.21 -2.07
C PRO A 50 -8.92 -0.93 -0.77
N THR A 51 -7.65 -1.33 -0.69
CA THR A 51 -6.78 -1.13 0.49
C THR A 51 -6.71 0.33 0.92
N SER A 52 -6.84 1.28 -0.01
CA SER A 52 -6.86 2.72 0.29
C SER A 52 -7.99 3.17 1.22
N LYS A 53 -9.11 2.44 1.24
CA LYS A 53 -10.27 2.74 2.10
C LYS A 53 -10.25 2.02 3.44
N LYS A 54 -9.16 1.33 3.78
CA LYS A 54 -9.05 0.52 5.00
C LYS A 54 -9.31 1.32 6.28
N GLU A 55 -8.76 2.52 6.38
CA GLU A 55 -8.94 3.36 7.57
C GLU A 55 -10.37 3.88 7.69
N GLU A 56 -11.02 4.24 6.57
CA GLU A 56 -12.43 4.66 6.55
C GLU A 56 -13.36 3.53 6.98
N VAL A 57 -13.13 2.32 6.44
CA VAL A 57 -13.86 1.10 6.84
C VAL A 57 -13.66 0.81 8.32
N ARG A 58 -12.43 0.94 8.82
CA ARG A 58 -12.11 0.75 10.24
C ARG A 58 -12.87 1.73 11.13
N LYS A 59 -12.95 3.02 10.76
CA LYS A 59 -13.72 4.02 11.49
C LYS A 59 -15.20 3.65 11.59
N ILE A 60 -15.82 3.22 10.49
CA ILE A 60 -17.23 2.78 10.49
C ILE A 60 -17.43 1.61 11.46
N ILE A 61 -16.55 0.61 11.41
CA ILE A 61 -16.66 -0.58 12.27
C ILE A 61 -16.43 -0.24 13.75
N THR A 62 -15.45 0.60 14.05
CA THR A 62 -15.18 1.06 15.42
C THR A 62 -16.34 1.89 15.97
N ALA A 63 -16.88 2.84 15.19
CA ALA A 63 -18.03 3.64 15.58
C ALA A 63 -19.29 2.77 15.80
N PHE A 64 -19.52 1.78 14.94
CA PHE A 64 -20.60 0.81 15.12
C PHE A 64 -20.44 -0.01 16.40
N SER A 65 -19.23 -0.49 16.68
CA SER A 65 -18.94 -1.24 17.92
C SER A 65 -19.12 -0.37 19.18
N GLN A 66 -19.01 0.94 19.06
CA GLN A 66 -19.21 1.90 20.16
C GLN A 66 -20.65 2.42 20.26
N GLY A 67 -21.54 2.02 19.35
CA GLY A 67 -22.93 2.49 19.32
C GLY A 67 -23.09 3.97 18.96
N THR A 68 -22.06 4.61 18.40
CA THR A 68 -22.03 6.05 18.06
C THR A 68 -22.29 6.31 16.57
N LEU A 69 -22.74 5.29 15.83
CA LEU A 69 -23.00 5.40 14.40
C LEU A 69 -24.26 6.25 14.15
N GLY A 70 -24.07 7.55 13.94
CA GLY A 70 -25.10 8.47 13.45
C GLY A 70 -25.46 8.23 11.98
N GLU A 71 -26.44 8.98 11.48
CA GLU A 71 -27.06 8.88 10.14
C GLU A 71 -26.03 8.60 9.01
N PRO A 72 -26.36 7.72 8.03
CA PRO A 72 -25.49 7.44 6.88
C PRO A 72 -25.03 8.74 6.22
N PRO A 73 -23.76 8.83 5.80
CA PRO A 73 -23.25 10.06 5.21
C PRO A 73 -24.08 10.40 3.97
N LYS A 74 -24.94 11.42 4.08
CA LYS A 74 -25.68 11.99 2.95
C LYS A 74 -24.64 12.45 1.93
N LYS A 75 -24.74 11.90 0.73
CA LYS A 75 -24.06 12.41 -0.46
C LYS A 75 -24.56 13.86 -0.63
N VAL A 76 -23.65 14.84 -0.69
CA VAL A 76 -23.84 16.31 -0.63
C VAL A 76 -23.75 16.77 0.84
N GLU A 77 -22.68 17.38 1.32
CA GLU A 77 -21.75 18.35 0.74
C GLU A 77 -20.31 17.91 1.00
N LYS A 78 -19.36 18.47 0.25
CA LYS A 78 -17.94 18.48 0.61
C LYS A 78 -17.83 18.96 2.07
N PRO A 79 -17.50 18.12 3.07
CA PRO A 79 -16.82 18.69 4.23
C PRO A 79 -15.51 19.24 3.64
N SER A 80 -15.14 20.51 3.78
CA SER A 80 -14.81 21.15 5.06
C SER A 80 -14.09 20.24 6.09
N SER A 81 -13.65 19.05 5.66
CA SER A 81 -12.84 18.03 6.33
C SER A 81 -12.42 17.01 5.25
N ALA A 82 -11.91 17.49 4.12
CA ALA A 82 -11.14 16.67 3.22
C ALA A 82 -9.82 16.33 3.91
N SER A 83 -9.79 15.27 4.72
CA SER A 83 -8.54 14.50 4.91
C SER A 83 -8.39 13.54 3.74
N SER A 84 -8.30 14.11 2.53
CA SER A 84 -7.23 13.68 1.64
C SER A 84 -5.95 13.92 2.44
N VAL A 85 -5.12 12.90 2.66
CA VAL A 85 -3.71 13.15 2.97
C VAL A 85 -3.05 13.64 1.67
N THR A 86 -3.48 14.79 1.21
CA THR A 86 -2.59 15.86 0.77
C THR A 86 -2.70 16.85 1.92
N GLU A 87 -1.97 16.60 3.01
CA GLU A 87 -1.72 17.66 3.97
C GLU A 87 -1.10 18.79 3.17
N ASN A 88 -1.86 19.86 2.93
CA ASN A 88 -1.30 21.11 2.50
C ASN A 88 -0.52 21.65 3.69
N PHE A 89 0.67 21.09 3.93
CA PHE A 89 1.61 21.55 4.92
C PHE A 89 1.99 22.97 4.51
N THR A 90 1.30 23.94 5.12
CA THR A 90 1.53 25.34 4.83
C THR A 90 2.84 25.68 5.53
N ILE A 91 3.94 25.59 4.77
CA ILE A 91 5.26 25.96 5.23
C ILE A 91 5.20 27.45 5.57
N SER A 92 5.43 27.81 6.84
CA SER A 92 5.52 29.21 7.22
C SER A 92 6.70 29.87 6.49
N LYS A 93 6.58 31.15 6.17
CA LYS A 93 7.65 31.89 5.49
C LYS A 93 8.97 31.80 6.26
N GLU A 94 8.91 31.81 7.59
CA GLU A 94 10.05 31.62 8.49
C GLU A 94 10.70 30.24 8.33
N MET A 95 9.91 29.17 8.22
CA MET A 95 10.42 27.82 7.99
C MET A 95 11.07 27.69 6.61
N PHE A 96 10.46 28.29 5.59
CA PHE A 96 11.05 28.32 4.25
C PHE A 96 12.37 29.08 4.22
N LEU A 97 12.43 30.27 4.80
CA LEU A 97 13.66 31.07 4.90
C LEU A 97 14.75 30.33 5.70
N SER A 98 14.36 29.65 6.78
CA SER A 98 15.27 28.81 7.58
C SER A 98 15.82 27.63 6.76
N LEU A 99 14.97 26.98 5.97
CA LEU A 99 15.39 25.88 5.09
C LEU A 99 16.34 26.36 3.99
N VAL A 100 16.03 27.48 3.32
CA VAL A 100 16.90 28.07 2.29
C VAL A 100 18.27 28.41 2.87
N SER A 101 18.32 29.08 4.01
CA SER A 101 19.58 29.40 4.68
C SER A 101 20.36 28.14 5.09
N ARG A 102 19.67 27.08 5.53
CA ARG A 102 20.32 25.81 5.86
C ARG A 102 20.90 25.13 4.62
N ILE A 103 20.24 25.20 3.47
CA ILE A 103 20.71 24.65 2.19
C ILE A 103 21.98 25.38 1.75
N GLU A 104 21.97 26.71 1.72
CA GLU A 104 23.14 27.52 1.34
C GLU A 104 24.37 27.20 2.21
N LYS A 105 24.15 27.02 3.52
CA LYS A 105 25.22 26.65 4.45
C LYS A 105 25.78 25.25 4.16
N LEU A 106 24.93 24.29 3.84
CA LEU A 106 25.36 22.93 3.49
C LEU A 106 26.12 22.88 2.16
N GLU A 107 25.71 23.69 1.18
CA GLU A 107 26.42 23.80 -0.09
C GLU A 107 27.84 24.35 0.10
N ALA A 108 28.01 25.36 0.95
CA ALA A 108 29.33 25.89 1.29
C ALA A 108 30.21 24.87 2.02
N GLU A 109 29.66 24.11 2.97
CA GLU A 109 30.37 23.05 3.70
C GLU A 109 30.79 21.90 2.76
N LEU A 110 29.93 21.53 1.80
CA LEU A 110 30.26 20.52 0.78
C LEU A 110 31.39 21.01 -0.13
N GLU A 111 31.38 22.28 -0.53
CA GLU A 111 32.41 22.83 -1.42
C GLU A 111 33.78 22.89 -0.75
N ILE A 112 33.82 23.27 0.52
CA ILE A 112 35.05 23.24 1.34
C ILE A 112 35.56 21.80 1.47
N SER A 113 34.66 20.85 1.69
CA SER A 113 35.01 19.43 1.82
C SER A 113 35.58 18.87 0.52
N LYS A 114 34.97 19.16 -0.64
CA LYS A 114 35.50 18.76 -1.96
C LYS A 114 36.90 19.30 -2.21
N LYS A 115 37.10 20.60 -1.99
CA LYS A 115 38.41 21.24 -2.16
C LYS A 115 39.47 20.69 -1.21
N THR A 116 39.06 20.28 -0.01
CA THR A 116 39.94 19.63 0.96
C THR A 116 40.33 18.23 0.49
N ILE A 117 39.38 17.43 0.00
CA ILE A 117 39.64 16.08 -0.56
C ILE A 117 40.56 16.18 -1.79
N GLU A 118 40.29 17.11 -2.70
CA GLU A 118 41.11 17.34 -3.89
C GLU A 118 42.56 17.72 -3.53
N LYS A 119 42.74 18.55 -2.49
CA LYS A 119 44.06 18.91 -1.96
C LYS A 119 44.77 17.76 -1.27
N LEU A 120 44.04 16.78 -0.74
CA LEU A 120 44.56 15.58 -0.06
C LEU A 120 44.82 14.41 -1.02
N ALA A 121 44.42 14.52 -2.30
CA ALA A 121 44.64 13.49 -3.30
C ALA A 121 45.75 13.87 -4.31
N PRO A 122 47.05 13.87 -3.92
CA PRO A 122 48.09 13.87 -4.92
C PRO A 122 48.15 12.49 -5.58
N SER A 123 47.71 12.40 -6.84
CA SER A 123 48.03 11.34 -7.80
C SER A 123 47.89 9.88 -7.31
N SER A 124 46.75 9.24 -7.57
CA SER A 124 46.73 7.77 -7.74
C SER A 124 46.59 7.42 -9.23
N HIS A 125 47.63 6.82 -9.79
CA HIS A 125 47.61 6.08 -11.05
C HIS A 125 46.47 5.03 -11.09
N PRO A 126 46.03 4.60 -12.30
CA PRO A 126 44.86 3.74 -12.46
C PRO A 126 45.03 2.43 -11.69
N VAL A 127 44.12 2.18 -10.75
CA VAL A 127 44.10 0.95 -9.96
C VAL A 127 43.65 -0.18 -10.89
N ASP A 128 44.52 -1.18 -11.05
CA ASP A 128 44.31 -2.36 -11.88
C ASP A 128 42.95 -3.02 -11.61
N LYS A 129 42.29 -3.44 -12.70
CA LYS A 129 41.06 -4.24 -12.65
C LYS A 129 41.33 -5.53 -11.89
N VAL A 130 40.94 -5.57 -10.62
CA VAL A 130 40.87 -6.81 -9.84
C VAL A 130 39.83 -7.72 -10.51
N LYS A 131 40.31 -8.79 -11.14
CA LYS A 131 39.48 -9.82 -11.77
C LYS A 131 38.83 -10.65 -10.66
N LEU A 132 37.64 -10.24 -10.23
CA LEU A 132 36.78 -11.02 -9.34
C LEU A 132 36.41 -12.33 -10.06
N LYS A 133 37.02 -13.43 -9.65
CA LYS A 133 36.59 -14.79 -10.02
C LYS A 133 35.31 -15.07 -9.23
N PHE A 134 34.16 -15.02 -9.90
CA PHE A 134 32.95 -15.65 -9.39
C PHE A 134 33.14 -17.16 -9.45
N SER A 135 33.17 -17.79 -8.28
CA SER A 135 33.04 -19.24 -8.16
C SER A 135 31.59 -19.57 -8.43
N SER A 136 31.33 -20.25 -9.54
CA SER A 136 30.03 -20.88 -9.82
C SER A 136 29.70 -21.81 -8.66
N ASN A 137 28.58 -21.55 -7.98
CA ASN A 137 27.91 -22.56 -7.20
C ASN A 137 26.67 -22.95 -7.99
N GLU A 138 26.80 -24.11 -8.61
CA GLU A 138 25.84 -24.82 -9.45
C GLU A 138 25.21 -25.89 -8.56
N GLU A 139 23.90 -25.80 -8.33
CA GLU A 139 22.96 -26.83 -7.85
C GLU A 139 21.75 -26.09 -7.26
N LEU A 140 20.49 -26.42 -7.49
CA LEU A 140 19.81 -27.45 -8.28
C LEU A 140 18.35 -26.97 -8.23
N TYR A 141 17.79 -26.47 -9.32
CA TYR A 141 16.37 -26.15 -9.39
C TYR A 141 15.66 -27.40 -9.93
N ASP A 142 14.86 -28.05 -9.09
CA ASP A 142 13.87 -29.02 -9.55
C ASP A 142 12.82 -28.27 -10.36
N GLU A 143 12.92 -28.40 -11.68
CA GLU A 143 11.88 -28.10 -12.64
C GLU A 143 10.76 -29.16 -12.53
N GLU A 144 9.71 -28.87 -11.77
CA GLU A 144 8.41 -29.52 -12.00
C GLU A 144 7.49 -28.51 -12.70
N GLU A 145 7.62 -28.44 -14.03
CA GLU A 145 6.66 -27.75 -14.89
C GLU A 145 5.27 -28.39 -14.78
N PRO A 146 4.19 -27.60 -14.62
CA PRO A 146 2.83 -28.12 -14.75
C PRO A 146 2.47 -28.30 -16.23
N LYS A 147 2.54 -29.53 -16.72
CA LYS A 147 1.82 -30.01 -17.93
C LYS A 147 0.65 -30.83 -17.40
N VAL A 148 -0.62 -30.45 -17.58
CA VAL A 148 -1.38 -30.68 -18.81
C VAL A 148 -2.55 -29.70 -18.88
N TYR A 149 -2.57 -28.86 -19.91
CA TYR A 149 -3.77 -28.16 -20.36
C TYR A 149 -4.65 -29.09 -21.19
N LYS A 150 -5.97 -28.89 -21.04
CA LYS A 150 -7.02 -29.06 -22.06
C LYS A 150 -7.25 -30.47 -22.62
N SER A 151 -8.33 -31.11 -22.16
CA SER A 151 -9.36 -31.69 -23.04
C SER A 151 -10.45 -32.38 -22.22
N LEU A 152 -11.53 -31.69 -21.88
CA LEU A 152 -12.79 -32.31 -21.42
C LEU A 152 -13.97 -31.43 -21.85
N PHE A 153 -14.07 -31.19 -23.16
CA PHE A 153 -15.31 -30.81 -23.82
C PHE A 153 -15.41 -31.58 -25.15
N LYS A 154 -16.61 -32.13 -25.40
CA LYS A 154 -17.05 -33.14 -26.40
C LYS A 154 -16.72 -34.59 -26.01
N SER A 155 -17.68 -35.52 -25.96
CA SER A 155 -18.87 -35.68 -26.81
C SER A 155 -20.07 -36.34 -26.09
N LYS A 156 -21.27 -35.85 -26.41
CA LYS A 156 -22.53 -36.63 -26.48
C LYS A 156 -22.65 -37.23 -27.89
N SER A 157 -23.53 -38.23 -28.03
CA SER A 157 -23.92 -39.01 -29.24
C SER A 157 -23.10 -40.29 -29.39
N SER A 158 -23.65 -41.50 -29.54
CA SER A 158 -24.99 -41.96 -29.96
C SER A 158 -25.44 -43.17 -29.15
#